data_AF-A0A7J5X701-F1
#
_entry.id   AF-A0A7J5X701-F1
#
_cell.length_a   1.000
_cell.length_b   1.000
_cell.length_c   1.000
_cell.angle_alpha   90.00
_cell.angle_beta   90.00
_cell.angle_gamma   90.00
#
_symmetry.space_group_name_H-M   'P 1'
#
loop_
_entity.id
_entity.type
_entity.pdbx_description
1 polymer ?
#
loop_
_entity_poly.entity_id
_entity_poly.type
_entity_poly.pdbx_seq_one_letter_code
_entity_poly.pdbx_strand_id
1 'polypeptide(L)'
;MTAESPLLTSIGRNIGTGYRLSAVWDPKQEDCFVVGSLSNPRRVEVFHESGRPLHCFKDDENLKTVQFVTAFHPTRNALLGGNSSGRLHVYTN
;
A
#
# COMPACT_ATOMS: atom_id res chain seq x y z
N MET A 1 -28.37 -1.71 20.18
CA MET A 1 -27.89 -0.36 19.85
C MET A 1 -27.10 -0.46 18.55
N THR A 2 -27.66 -0.05 17.43
CA THR A 2 -26.93 0.08 16.16
C THR A 2 -26.24 1.42 16.17
N ALA A 3 -24.99 1.45 16.66
CA ALA A 3 -24.13 2.62 16.48
C ALA A 3 -23.72 2.66 15.01
N GLU A 4 -24.07 3.73 14.30
CA GLU A 4 -23.52 3.97 12.96
C GLU A 4 -22.01 4.20 13.07
N SER A 5 -21.24 3.57 12.19
CA SER A 5 -19.79 3.79 12.08
C SER A 5 -19.53 4.94 11.12
N PRO A 6 -19.13 6.14 11.59
CA PRO A 6 -18.89 7.28 10.72
C PRO A 6 -17.66 7.04 9.83
N LEU A 7 -17.67 7.66 8.65
CA LEU A 7 -16.49 7.72 7.79
C LEU A 7 -15.37 8.50 8.51
N LEU A 8 -14.22 7.86 8.72
CA LEU A 8 -13.07 8.51 9.36
C LEU A 8 -12.32 9.45 8.41
N THR A 9 -11.97 8.97 7.21
CA THR A 9 -11.17 9.73 6.23
C THR A 9 -11.40 9.24 4.81
N SER A 10 -11.04 10.08 3.83
CA SER A 10 -11.04 9.74 2.40
C SER A 10 -9.67 10.02 1.81
N ILE A 11 -9.01 9.00 1.27
CA ILE A 11 -7.69 9.13 0.62
C ILE A 11 -7.85 8.95 -0.88
N GLY A 12 -7.58 10.01 -1.65
CA GLY A 12 -7.51 9.94 -3.11
C GLY A 12 -6.26 9.20 -3.58
N ARG A 13 -6.43 8.27 -4.53
CA ARG A 13 -5.30 7.55 -5.15
C ARG A 13 -5.43 7.60 -6.66
N ASN A 14 -4.31 7.88 -7.32
CA ASN A 14 -4.22 7.69 -8.77
C ASN A 14 -4.12 6.18 -9.02
N ILE A 15 -5.26 5.60 -9.38
CA ILE A 15 -5.36 4.25 -9.92
C ILE A 15 -6.09 4.42 -11.25
N GLY A 16 -5.36 4.16 -12.34
CA GLY A 16 -5.92 4.24 -13.68
C GLY A 16 -7.14 3.33 -13.85
N THR A 17 -7.95 3.61 -14.88
CA THR A 17 -9.10 2.80 -15.22
C THR A 17 -8.68 1.34 -15.51
N GLY A 18 -9.49 0.39 -15.03
CA GLY A 18 -9.24 -1.05 -15.22
C GLY A 18 -8.32 -1.71 -14.18
N TYR A 19 -7.76 -0.94 -13.25
CA TYR A 19 -6.96 -1.49 -12.15
C TYR A 19 -7.74 -1.49 -10.84
N ARG A 20 -7.58 -2.55 -10.05
CA ARG A 20 -8.22 -2.69 -8.73
C ARG A 20 -7.30 -2.14 -7.64
N LEU A 21 -7.85 -1.29 -6.77
CA LEU A 21 -7.19 -0.90 -5.52
C LEU A 21 -7.16 -2.09 -4.57
N SER A 22 -5.98 -2.44 -4.08
CA SER A 22 -5.79 -3.42 -3.00
C SER A 22 -5.00 -2.75 -1.89
N ALA A 23 -5.65 -2.63 -0.72
CA ALA A 23 -5.03 -2.15 0.50
C ALA A 23 -5.01 -3.28 1.53
N VAL A 24 -3.93 -3.36 2.31
CA VAL A 24 -3.71 -4.43 3.30
C VAL A 24 -3.24 -3.81 4.61
N TRP A 25 -3.91 -4.13 5.71
CA TRP A 25 -3.51 -3.73 7.06
C TRP A 25 -2.22 -4.43 7.49
N ASP A 26 -1.37 -3.75 8.24
CA ASP A 26 -0.22 -4.38 8.88
C ASP A 26 -0.71 -5.19 10.11
N PRO A 27 -0.52 -6.52 10.15
CA PRO A 27 -0.92 -7.33 11.30
C PRO A 27 -0.18 -6.96 12.60
N LYS A 28 0.89 -6.16 12.53
CA LYS A 28 1.69 -5.69 13.66
C LYS A 28 1.30 -4.27 14.11
N GLN A 29 0.58 -3.52 13.29
CA GLN A 29 0.15 -2.14 13.55
C GLN A 29 -1.27 -1.96 13.01
N GLU A 30 -2.25 -2.08 13.90
CA GLU A 30 -3.68 -2.14 13.57
C GLU A 30 -4.23 -0.88 12.90
N ASP A 31 -3.55 0.25 13.06
CA ASP A 31 -3.90 1.56 12.54
C ASP A 31 -3.19 1.88 11.21
N CYS A 32 -2.43 0.95 10.64
CA CYS A 32 -1.61 1.18 9.45
C CYS A 32 -1.92 0.20 8.31
N PHE A 33 -1.97 0.70 7.07
CA PHE A 33 -2.17 -0.12 5.88
C PHE A 33 -1.30 0.30 4.72
N VAL A 34 -1.02 -0.63 3.82
CA VAL A 34 -0.22 -0.43 2.61
C VAL A 34 -1.08 -0.46 1.35
N VAL A 35 -0.70 0.33 0.35
CA VAL A 35 -1.35 0.35 -0.97
C VAL A 35 -0.36 0.74 -2.07
N GLY A 36 -0.41 0.06 -3.22
CA GLY A 36 0.33 0.44 -4.43
C GLY A 36 -0.19 1.72 -5.09
N SER A 37 0.64 2.37 -5.91
CA SER A 37 0.28 3.61 -6.63
C SER A 37 0.60 3.54 -8.12
N LEU A 38 -0.32 4.05 -8.96
CA LEU A 38 -0.08 4.31 -10.38
C LEU A 38 0.46 5.72 -10.64
N SER A 39 0.95 6.40 -9.62
CA SER A 39 1.71 7.63 -9.83
C SER A 39 3.11 7.35 -10.40
N ASN A 40 3.76 8.39 -10.92
CA ASN A 40 5.14 8.35 -11.42
C ASN A 40 6.02 9.28 -10.55
N PRO A 41 7.16 8.81 -9.99
CA PRO A 41 7.65 7.42 -10.00
C PRO A 41 6.70 6.45 -9.28
N ARG A 42 6.76 5.17 -9.69
CA ARG A 42 5.95 4.11 -9.07
C ARG A 42 6.34 3.96 -7.62
N ARG A 43 5.34 3.71 -6.79
CA ARG A 43 5.55 3.64 -5.34
C ARG A 43 4.56 2.73 -4.66
N VAL A 44 4.99 2.24 -3.50
CA VAL A 44 4.14 1.62 -2.50
C VAL A 44 4.13 2.54 -1.29
N GLU A 45 2.96 2.81 -0.73
CA GLU A 45 2.81 3.75 0.37
C GLU A 45 2.10 3.10 1.55
N VAL A 46 2.56 3.40 2.75
CA VAL A 46 1.93 3.02 4.02
C VAL A 46 1.28 4.25 4.61
N PHE A 47 0.03 4.11 5.02
CA PHE A 47 -0.78 5.17 5.63
C PHE A 47 -1.24 4.74 7.01
N HIS A 48 -1.35 5.70 7.91
CA HIS A 48 -2.19 5.59 9.10
C HIS A 48 -3.66 5.71 8.69
N GLU A 49 -4.60 5.13 9.44
CA GLU A 49 -6.04 5.14 9.16
C GLU A 49 -6.66 6.54 9.08
N SER A 50 -6.03 7.54 9.69
CA SER A 50 -6.40 8.96 9.54
C SER A 50 -6.13 9.53 8.15
N GLY A 51 -5.38 8.82 7.32
CA GLY A 51 -4.94 9.23 5.98
C GLY A 51 -3.56 9.88 5.94
N ARG A 52 -2.87 9.97 7.09
CA ARG A 52 -1.50 10.47 7.14
C ARG A 52 -0.55 9.46 6.48
N PRO A 53 0.27 9.88 5.49
CA PRO A 53 1.31 9.00 4.95
C PRO A 53 2.41 8.77 5.99
N LEU A 54 2.83 7.52 6.15
CA LEU A 54 3.89 7.12 7.09
C LEU A 54 5.16 6.73 6.36
N HIS A 55 5.04 5.92 5.30
CA HIS A 55 6.19 5.48 4.50
C HIS A 55 5.88 5.52 3.01
N CYS A 56 6.94 5.74 2.23
CA CYS A 56 6.87 5.73 0.80
C CYS A 56 8.08 4.99 0.22
N PHE A 57 7.83 3.83 -0.36
CA PHE A 57 8.84 3.00 -1.00
C PHE A 57 8.89 3.31 -2.49
N LYS A 58 10.04 3.78 -2.96
CA LYS A 58 10.32 4.18 -4.34
C LYS A 58 11.67 3.62 -4.75
N ASP A 59 11.80 3.29 -6.01
CA ASP A 59 13.05 2.90 -6.65
C ASP A 59 12.88 3.17 -8.15
N ASP A 60 13.58 4.18 -8.64
CA ASP A 60 13.41 4.64 -10.01
C ASP A 60 13.95 3.64 -11.04
N GLU A 61 14.82 2.70 -10.66
CA GLU A 61 15.42 1.72 -11.55
C GLU A 61 14.60 0.43 -11.64
N ASN A 62 14.09 -0.03 -10.50
CA ASN A 62 13.51 -1.36 -10.32
C ASN A 62 11.98 -1.34 -10.21
N LEU A 63 11.36 -0.23 -9.78
CA LEU A 63 9.89 -0.09 -9.71
C LEU A 63 9.34 0.62 -10.93
N LYS A 64 9.28 -0.10 -12.05
CA LYS A 64 8.76 0.44 -13.34
C LYS A 64 7.25 0.24 -13.52
N THR A 65 6.67 -0.75 -12.86
CA THR A 65 5.24 -1.05 -12.89
C THR A 65 4.64 -0.95 -11.50
N VAL A 66 3.32 -0.77 -11.42
CA VAL A 66 2.63 -0.69 -10.13
C VAL A 66 2.63 -2.05 -9.44
N GLN A 67 2.81 -2.02 -8.12
CA GLN A 67 2.68 -3.19 -7.26
C GLN A 67 1.20 -3.39 -6.93
N PHE A 68 0.54 -4.32 -7.62
CA PHE A 68 -0.90 -4.58 -7.46
C PHE A 68 -1.21 -5.37 -6.20
N VAL A 69 -0.30 -6.27 -5.82
CA VAL A 69 -0.43 -7.11 -4.63
C VAL A 69 0.64 -6.68 -3.65
N THR A 70 0.25 -6.54 -2.39
CA THR A 70 1.17 -6.23 -1.30
C THR A 70 0.90 -7.19 -0.14
N ALA A 71 1.95 -7.50 0.63
CA ALA A 71 1.83 -8.34 1.81
C ALA A 71 2.84 -7.90 2.87
N PHE A 72 2.36 -7.59 4.06
CA PHE A 72 3.22 -7.44 5.23
C PHE A 72 3.67 -8.81 5.72
N HIS A 73 4.93 -8.91 6.14
CA HIS A 73 5.36 -10.07 6.91
C HIS A 73 4.63 -10.06 8.27
N PRO A 74 4.09 -11.21 8.73
CA PRO A 74 3.25 -11.27 9.93
C PRO A 74 3.97 -10.85 11.20
N THR A 75 5.28 -11.07 11.28
CA THR A 75 6.07 -10.83 12.50
C THR A 75 7.32 -9.95 12.31
N ARG A 76 7.71 -9.62 11.08
CA ARG A 76 8.95 -8.89 10.78
C ARG A 76 8.60 -7.54 10.17
N ASN A 77 9.47 -6.55 10.36
CA ASN A 77 9.36 -5.28 9.65
C ASN A 77 9.82 -5.45 8.18
N ALA A 78 8.99 -6.14 7.41
CA ALA A 78 9.22 -6.44 6.01
C ALA A 78 7.90 -6.38 5.24
N LEU A 79 7.98 -5.91 4.00
CA LEU A 79 6.87 -5.75 3.08
C LEU A 79 7.26 -6.35 1.72
N LEU A 80 6.34 -7.09 1.11
CA LEU A 80 6.46 -7.61 -0.24
C LEU A 80 5.50 -6.86 -1.16
N GLY A 81 5.98 -6.42 -2.32
CA GLY A 81 5.16 -6.01 -3.45
C GLY A 81 5.29 -7.00 -4.61
N GLY A 82 4.19 -7.27 -5.31
CA GLY A 82 4.19 -7.98 -6.59
C GLY A 82 3.50 -7.18 -7.70
N ASN A 83 4.04 -7.25 -8.92
CA ASN A 83 3.52 -6.55 -10.09
C ASN A 83 3.20 -7.48 -11.28
N SER A 84 2.63 -6.91 -12.34
CA SER A 84 2.18 -7.65 -13.52
C SER A 84 3.29 -8.22 -14.41
N SER A 85 4.56 -7.87 -14.19
CA SER A 85 5.69 -8.48 -14.91
C SER A 85 6.24 -9.72 -14.21
N GLY A 86 5.58 -10.17 -13.14
CA GLY A 86 6.01 -11.33 -12.34
C GLY A 86 7.18 -11.01 -11.41
N ARG A 87 7.53 -9.73 -11.23
CA ARG A 87 8.59 -9.33 -10.30
C ARG A 87 8.03 -9.11 -8.90
N LEU A 88 8.83 -9.53 -7.93
CA LEU A 88 8.61 -9.28 -6.52
C LEU A 88 9.66 -8.30 -5.99
N HIS A 89 9.23 -7.38 -5.14
CA HIS A 89 10.07 -6.41 -4.48
C HIS A 89 9.91 -6.55 -2.97
N VAL A 90 11.02 -6.81 -2.28
CA VAL A 90 11.04 -6.95 -0.82
C VAL A 90 11.61 -5.66 -0.24
N TYR A 91 10.88 -5.05 0.68
CA TYR A 91 11.33 -3.91 1.46
C TYR A 91 11.55 -4.35 2.89
N THR A 92 12.72 -4.07 3.44
CA THR A 92 13.06 -4.31 4.85
C THR A 92 13.68 -3.05 5.41
N ASN A 93 13.59 -2.88 6.73
CA ASN A 93 14.42 -1.93 7.46
C ASN A 93 15.77 -2.56 7.82
#